data_AF-A0A916MBQ4-F1
#
_entry.id   AF-A0A916MBQ4-F1
#
_cell.length_a   1.000
_cell.length_b   1.000
_cell.length_c   1.000
_cell.angle_alpha   90.00
_cell.angle_beta   90.00
_cell.angle_gamma   90.00
#
_symmetry.space_group_name_H-M   'P 1'
#
loop_
_entity.id
_entity.type
_entity.pdbx_description
1 polymer ?
#
loop_
_entity_poly.entity_id
_entity_poly.type
_entity_poly.pdbx_seq_one_letter_code
_entity_poly.pdbx_strand_id
1 'polypeptide(L)'
;MNHTKITLRVHAVQRMFERGISMEEVRALVSEGQTIEYRPKDSPYPSRLVHLKVGHRHLHAVLADNATENEVFVVTVYEPDPALWDRTFTRRIYP
;
A
#
# COMPACT_ATOMS: atom_id res chain seq x y z
N MET A 1 17.79 -16.04 0.79
CA MET A 1 17.02 -14.82 1.13
C MET A 1 15.55 -15.20 1.06
N ASN A 2 14.81 -15.07 2.16
CA ASN A 2 13.38 -15.39 2.14
C ASN A 2 12.65 -14.27 1.40
N HIS A 3 12.15 -14.56 0.20
CA HIS A 3 11.31 -13.62 -0.54
C HIS A 3 9.92 -13.61 0.11
N THR A 4 9.45 -12.44 0.55
CA THR A 4 8.07 -12.25 0.98
C THR A 4 7.13 -12.50 -0.21
N LYS A 5 6.14 -13.37 -0.01
CA LYS A 5 5.13 -13.66 -1.02
C LYS A 5 4.17 -12.46 -1.11
N ILE A 6 3.94 -11.94 -2.31
CA ILE A 6 2.99 -10.85 -2.54
C ILE A 6 1.77 -11.41 -3.26
N THR A 7 0.59 -11.26 -2.65
CA THR A 7 -0.67 -11.68 -3.23
C THR A 7 -1.58 -10.48 -3.45
N LEU A 8 -1.95 -10.23 -4.70
CA LEU A 8 -2.82 -9.11 -5.08
C LEU A 8 -4.28 -9.51 -4.91
N ARG A 9 -5.07 -8.68 -4.22
CA ARG A 9 -6.53 -8.81 -4.26
C ARG A 9 -7.06 -8.29 -5.60
N VAL A 10 -8.21 -8.80 -6.03
CA VAL A 10 -8.86 -8.40 -7.29
C VAL A 10 -8.97 -6.87 -7.41
N HIS A 11 -9.37 -6.20 -6.32
CA HIS A 11 -9.46 -4.75 -6.29
C HIS A 11 -8.12 -4.05 -6.53
N ALA A 12 -7.02 -4.56 -5.98
CA ALA A 12 -5.69 -4.01 -6.24
C ALA A 12 -5.29 -4.16 -7.71
N VAL A 13 -5.51 -5.33 -8.32
CA VAL A 13 -5.23 -5.57 -9.75
C VAL A 13 -6.01 -4.59 -10.63
N GLN A 14 -7.29 -4.36 -10.33
CA GLN A 14 -8.11 -3.39 -11.04
C GLN A 14 -7.53 -1.97 -10.94
N ARG A 15 -7.18 -1.52 -9.72
CA ARG A 15 -6.59 -0.19 -9.52
C ARG A 15 -5.25 -0.02 -10.20
N MET A 16 -4.43 -1.07 -10.22
CA MET A 16 -3.17 -1.07 -10.95
C MET A 16 -3.37 -0.81 -12.44
N PHE A 17 -4.31 -1.54 -13.05
CA PHE A 17 -4.62 -1.39 -14.46
C PHE A 17 -5.18 0.01 -14.77
N GLU A 18 -6.16 0.48 -13.99
CA GLU A 18 -6.80 1.80 -14.17
C GLU A 18 -5.82 2.97 -14.07
N ARG A 19 -4.73 2.83 -13.30
CA ARG A 19 -3.83 3.92 -12.94
C ARG A 19 -2.41 3.73 -13.46
N GLY A 20 -2.15 2.70 -14.25
CA GLY A 20 -0.81 2.37 -14.73
C GLY A 20 0.19 2.20 -13.57
N ILE A 21 -0.19 1.46 -12.52
CA ILE A 21 0.71 1.12 -11.41
C ILE A 21 1.30 -0.25 -11.69
N SER A 22 2.61 -0.30 -11.84
CA SER A 22 3.37 -1.50 -12.18
C SER A 22 3.54 -2.44 -10.99
N MET A 23 3.87 -3.70 -11.27
CA MET A 23 4.26 -4.65 -10.22
C MET A 23 5.56 -4.27 -9.53
N GLU A 24 6.44 -3.51 -10.19
CA GLU A 24 7.68 -3.01 -9.59
C GLU A 24 7.38 -1.95 -8.54
N GLU A 25 6.50 -1.00 -8.83
CA GLU A 25 6.01 -0.01 -7.85
C GLU A 25 5.33 -0.68 -6.65
N VAL A 26 4.54 -1.74 -6.88
CA VAL A 26 3.92 -2.51 -5.78
C VAL A 26 4.97 -3.23 -4.93
N ARG A 27 6.00 -3.82 -5.55
CA ARG A 27 7.10 -4.44 -4.80
C ARG A 27 7.85 -3.41 -3.96
N ALA A 28 8.13 -2.24 -4.52
CA ALA A 28 8.77 -1.14 -3.80
C ALA A 28 7.92 -0.66 -2.62
N LEU A 29 6.59 -0.52 -2.78
CA LEU A 29 5.68 -0.21 -1.67
C LEU A 29 5.74 -1.23 -0.54
N VAL A 30 5.87 -2.52 -0.86
CA VAL A 30 5.96 -3.59 0.14
C VAL A 30 7.31 -3.57 0.87
N SER A 31 8.42 -3.30 0.17
CA SER A 31 9.78 -3.34 0.73
C SER A 31 10.24 -2.04 1.39
N GLU A 32 9.89 -0.90 0.81
CA GLU A 32 10.43 0.43 1.15
C GLU A 32 9.36 1.40 1.65
N GLY A 33 8.08 1.04 1.53
CA GLY A 33 6.97 1.91 1.90
C GLY A 33 6.95 2.26 3.39
N GLN A 34 6.79 3.55 3.69
CA GLN A 34 6.60 4.05 5.04
C GLN A 34 5.18 3.72 5.51
N THR A 35 5.05 2.99 6.62
CA THR A 35 3.76 2.85 7.30
C THR A 35 3.31 4.20 7.86
N ILE A 36 2.16 4.70 7.38
CA ILE A 36 1.56 5.98 7.82
C ILE A 36 0.30 5.78 8.66
N GLU A 37 -0.29 4.58 8.63
CA GLU A 37 -1.36 4.19 9.53
C GLU A 37 -1.27 2.68 9.79
N TYR A 38 -1.41 2.27 11.06
CA TYR A 38 -1.41 0.87 11.45
C TYR A 38 -2.77 0.47 12.03
N ARG A 39 -3.33 -0.62 11.53
CA ARG A 39 -4.67 -1.14 11.88
C ARG A 39 -4.55 -2.60 12.34
N PRO A 40 -4.08 -2.84 13.57
CA PRO A 40 -3.86 -4.20 14.08
C PRO A 40 -5.14 -5.00 14.31
N LYS A 41 -6.30 -4.33 14.32
CA LYS A 41 -7.61 -4.94 14.59
C LYS A 41 -8.35 -5.38 13.33
N ASP A 42 -7.77 -5.13 12.15
CA ASP A 42 -8.38 -5.57 10.89
C ASP A 42 -8.40 -7.10 10.79
N SER A 43 -9.39 -7.63 10.08
CA SER A 43 -9.60 -9.06 9.86
C SER A 43 -9.56 -9.37 8.37
N PRO A 44 -8.99 -10.52 7.95
CA PRO A 44 -8.43 -11.61 8.76
C PRO A 44 -6.99 -11.39 9.25
N TYR A 45 -6.31 -10.35 8.77
CA TYR A 45 -4.94 -10.02 9.13
C TYR A 45 -4.83 -8.54 9.51
N PRO A 46 -3.90 -8.18 10.43
CA PRO A 46 -3.59 -6.78 10.69
C PRO A 46 -3.18 -6.09 9.39
N SER A 47 -3.60 -4.84 9.24
CA SER A 47 -3.31 -4.07 8.03
C SER A 47 -2.54 -2.79 8.33
N ARG A 48 -1.92 -2.24 7.29
CA ARG A 48 -1.22 -0.97 7.32
C ARG A 48 -1.46 -0.19 6.03
N LEU A 49 -1.67 1.10 6.16
CA LEU A 49 -1.59 2.03 5.06
C LEU A 49 -0.12 2.44 4.91
N VAL A 50 0.45 2.21 3.74
CA VAL A 50 1.83 2.58 3.43
C VAL A 50 1.86 3.68 2.38
N HIS A 51 2.90 4.50 2.46
CA HIS A 51 3.23 5.56 1.52
C HIS A 51 4.60 5.31 0.90
N LEU A 52 4.73 5.53 -0.41
CA LEU A 52 6.02 5.62 -1.07
C LEU A 52 5.96 6.66 -2.19
N LYS A 53 7.03 7.44 -2.35
CA LYS A 53 7.23 8.27 -3.52
C LYS A 53 8.11 7.54 -4.53
N VAL A 54 7.58 7.26 -5.72
CA VAL A 54 8.32 6.62 -6.82
C VAL A 54 8.47 7.64 -7.95
N GLY A 55 9.68 8.16 -8.13
CA GLY A 55 9.95 9.28 -9.02
C GLY A 55 9.12 10.51 -8.63
N HIS A 56 8.19 10.91 -9.50
CA HIS A 56 7.28 12.04 -9.27
C HIS A 56 5.92 11.63 -8.69
N ARG A 57 5.62 10.33 -8.61
CA ARG A 57 4.32 9.83 -8.15
C ARG A 57 4.37 9.52 -6.66
N HIS A 58 3.30 9.88 -5.95
CA HIS A 58 3.05 9.42 -4.59
C HIS A 58 2.08 8.25 -4.66
N LEU A 59 2.40 7.14 -3.99
CA LEU A 59 1.56 5.94 -3.99
C LEU A 59 1.23 5.54 -2.57
N HIS A 60 -0.04 5.21 -2.37
CA HIS A 60 -0.57 4.59 -1.18
C HIS A 60 -0.97 3.15 -1.47
N ALA A 61 -0.70 2.25 -0.52
CA ALA A 61 -1.26 0.91 -0.55
C ALA A 61 -1.78 0.52 0.82
N VAL A 62 -2.88 -0.25 0.84
CA VAL A 62 -3.27 -0.98 2.04
C VAL A 62 -2.70 -2.39 1.92
N LEU A 63 -1.81 -2.73 2.85
CA LEU A 63 -1.16 -4.02 2.96
C LEU A 63 -1.73 -4.75 4.17
N ALA A 64 -2.06 -6.03 4.02
CA ALA A 64 -2.42 -6.90 5.13
C ALA A 64 -1.34 -7.98 5.30
N ASP A 65 -0.74 -8.05 6.48
CA ASP A 65 0.47 -8.83 6.73
C ASP A 65 0.10 -10.19 7.37
N ASN A 66 0.29 -11.29 6.62
CA ASN A 66 0.20 -12.65 7.13
C ASN A 66 1.61 -13.13 7.53
N ALA A 67 2.00 -12.78 8.76
CA ALA A 67 3.33 -13.08 9.29
C ALA A 67 3.63 -14.58 9.35
N THR A 68 2.63 -15.42 9.63
CA THR A 68 2.80 -16.88 9.74
C THR A 68 3.29 -17.51 8.43
N GLU A 69 2.81 -17.02 7.30
CA GLU A 69 3.16 -17.56 5.96
C GLU A 69 4.16 -16.68 5.19
N ASN A 70 4.71 -15.64 5.84
CA ASN A 70 5.55 -14.62 5.19
C ASN A 70 4.91 -14.08 3.89
N GLU A 71 3.62 -13.74 3.97
CA GLU A 71 2.80 -13.28 2.85
C GLU A 71 2.21 -11.89 3.14
N VAL A 72 2.24 -11.03 2.12
CA VAL A 72 1.61 -9.71 2.17
C VAL A 72 0.50 -9.67 1.12
N PHE A 73 -0.70 -9.35 1.58
CA PHE A 73 -1.83 -9.09 0.69
C PHE A 73 -1.90 -7.61 0.34
N VAL A 74 -1.85 -7.30 -0.96
CA VAL A 74 -2.11 -5.94 -1.44
C VAL A 74 -3.62 -5.82 -1.63
N VAL A 75 -4.27 -5.10 -0.72
CA VAL A 75 -5.73 -4.94 -0.69
C VAL A 75 -6.15 -3.89 -1.73
N THR A 76 -5.44 -2.77 -1.77
CA THR A 76 -5.62 -1.70 -2.76
C THR A 76 -4.32 -0.93 -2.94
N VAL A 77 -4.16 -0.27 -4.09
CA VAL A 77 -3.06 0.65 -4.39
C VAL A 77 -3.59 1.84 -5.18
N TYR A 78 -3.13 3.05 -4.87
CA TYR A 78 -3.68 4.28 -5.44
C TYR A 78 -2.74 5.48 -5.26
N GLU A 79 -2.84 6.47 -6.14
CA GLU A 79 -2.27 7.81 -5.88
C GLU A 79 -3.19 8.58 -4.90
N PRO A 80 -2.64 9.14 -3.80
CA PRO A 80 -3.42 9.85 -2.79
C PRO A 80 -3.96 11.18 -3.33
N ASP A 81 -5.18 11.51 -2.94
CA ASP A 81 -5.84 12.76 -3.34
C ASP A 81 -5.27 13.95 -2.54
N PRO A 82 -4.70 14.97 -3.19
CA PRO A 82 -4.14 16.15 -2.51
C PRO A 82 -5.18 16.98 -1.74
N ALA A 83 -6.49 16.77 -1.96
CA ALA A 83 -7.54 17.37 -1.15
C ALA A 83 -7.76 16.67 0.20
N LEU A 84 -7.27 15.44 0.36
CA LEU A 84 -7.46 14.62 1.57
C LEU A 84 -6.19 14.51 2.42
N TRP A 85 -5.03 14.81 1.83
CA TRP A 85 -3.72 14.61 2.44
C TRP A 85 -2.88 15.89 2.44
N ASP A 86 -1.91 15.95 3.35
CA ASP A 86 -0.94 17.04 3.40
C ASP A 86 0.07 16.97 2.25
N ARG A 87 0.97 17.95 2.18
CA ARG A 87 1.93 18.06 1.06
C ARG A 87 2.94 16.91 1.00
N THR A 88 3.12 16.18 2.10
CA THR A 88 3.94 14.97 2.14
C THR A 88 3.14 13.70 1.84
N PHE A 89 1.82 13.82 1.71
CA PHE A 89 0.87 12.73 1.55
C PHE A 89 0.89 11.69 2.67
N THR A 90 1.41 12.04 3.84
CA THR A 90 1.55 11.09 4.96
C THR A 90 0.54 11.32 6.08
N ARG A 91 -0.13 12.49 6.09
CA ARG A 91 -1.14 12.84 7.09
C ARG A 91 -2.42 13.32 6.43
N ARG A 92 -3.57 12.89 6.93
CA ARG A 92 -4.87 13.40 6.47
C ARG A 92 -5.08 14.85 6.94
N ILE A 93 -5.67 15.69 6.08
CA ILE A 93 -5.99 17.09 6.37
C ILE A 93 -7.44 17.33 6.82
N TYR A 94 -8.23 16.26 6.97
CA TYR A 94 -9.57 16.35 7.54
C TYR A 94 -9.52 16.80 9.02
N PRO A 95 -10.46 17.67 9.45
CA PRO A 95 -10.67 18.00 10.87
C PRO A 95 -11.20 16.81 11.68
#